data_AF-A0A353HB15-F1
#
_entry.id   AF-A0A353HB15-F1
#
_cell.length_a   1.000
_cell.length_b   1.000
_cell.length_c   1.000
_cell.angle_alpha   90.00
_cell.angle_beta   90.00
_cell.angle_gamma   90.00
#
_symmetry.space_group_name_H-M   'P 1'
#
loop_
_entity.id
_entity.type
_entity.pdbx_description
1 polymer ?
#
loop_
_entity_poly.entity_id
_entity_poly.type
_entity_poly.pdbx_seq_one_letter_code
_entity_poly.pdbx_strand_id
1 'polypeptide(L)'
;VKNRKHEFLNRLSMGVLTVEDGAVDTDELAEDGLYPGKIIVYRQGAEPPKMMSYNSMPGDFNYEEETLKNEFTTISGVSELSRSGTTIENITSGVALQLMIEQDDNRMLFTIENVKNAIKEVAKQLIRLYKQFAVTKRIIAVAGRQKKVETFYFTKNDITSDDVTFDTENELSYTPAQKQSAVYDLLKTGLLNDDEGKIDKRTKTKLLEILGFGSVDNARDISSLHINKAEKENIGFLNKEYIAPSDIDDHGLHVSEHTAFVLSDELDDKDGTIKQMIMKHILEHKKLMAKSLKEVLND
;
A
#
# COMPACT_ATOMS: atom_id res chain seq x y z
N VAL A 1 22.61 29.97 7.94
CA VAL A 1 22.64 30.88 6.78
C VAL A 1 22.10 32.23 7.24
N LYS A 2 22.87 33.32 7.20
CA LYS A 2 22.37 34.66 7.58
C LYS A 2 21.32 35.09 6.55
N ASN A 3 20.14 35.51 6.99
CA ASN A 3 19.06 35.93 6.10
C ASN A 3 19.36 37.34 5.54
N ARG A 4 20.01 37.38 4.37
CA ARG A 4 20.36 38.64 3.69
C ARG A 4 19.14 39.45 3.27
N LYS A 5 18.00 38.80 3.00
CA LYS A 5 16.72 39.49 2.72
C LYS A 5 16.24 40.26 3.95
N HIS A 6 16.30 39.62 5.12
CA HIS A 6 15.93 40.27 6.39
C HIS A 6 16.86 41.44 6.71
N GLU A 7 18.16 41.32 6.47
CA GLU A 7 19.11 42.42 6.67
C GLU A 7 18.85 43.61 5.72
N PHE A 8 18.53 43.33 4.45
CA PHE A 8 18.18 44.34 3.46
C PHE A 8 16.83 45.03 3.77
N LEU A 9 15.83 44.25 4.18
CA LEU A 9 14.52 44.75 4.61
C LEU A 9 14.62 45.62 5.86
N ASN A 10 15.45 45.23 6.84
CA ASN A 10 15.71 46.06 8.02
C ASN A 10 16.40 47.37 7.66
N ARG A 11 17.33 47.36 6.69
CA ARG A 11 17.98 48.57 6.21
C ARG A 11 16.97 49.50 5.53
N LEU A 12 16.10 48.96 4.69
CA LEU A 12 15.00 49.69 4.05
C LEU A 12 14.02 50.29 5.07
N SER A 13 13.62 49.53 6.08
CA SER A 13 12.55 49.91 7.02
C SER A 13 13.01 50.88 8.10
N MET A 14 14.23 50.74 8.62
CA MET A 14 14.75 51.59 9.69
C MET A 14 15.28 52.93 9.16
N GLY A 15 15.57 53.02 7.86
CA GLY A 15 16.13 54.24 7.28
C GLY A 15 17.58 54.47 7.74
N VAL A 16 18.41 55.03 6.87
CA VAL A 16 19.75 55.48 7.25
C VAL A 16 19.79 56.97 7.00
N LEU A 17 20.16 57.75 8.02
CA LEU A 17 20.30 59.19 7.90
C LEU A 17 21.72 59.51 7.42
N THR A 18 21.85 60.28 6.36
CA THR A 18 23.14 60.79 5.88
C THR A 18 23.33 62.22 6.39
N VAL A 19 24.42 62.46 7.10
CA VAL A 19 24.81 63.77 7.64
C VAL A 19 26.27 64.06 7.29
N GLU A 20 26.59 65.33 7.08
CA GLU A 20 27.98 65.80 6.93
C GLU A 20 28.68 65.79 8.30
N ASP A 21 29.99 65.49 8.31
CA ASP A 21 30.76 65.38 9.55
C ASP A 21 30.76 66.69 10.34
N GLY A 22 30.29 66.64 11.58
CA GLY A 22 30.11 67.82 12.45
C GLY A 22 28.88 68.70 12.14
N ALA A 23 27.95 68.26 11.29
CA ALA A 23 26.72 68.99 10.99
C ALA A 23 25.63 68.85 12.08
N VAL A 24 25.57 67.69 12.74
CA VAL A 24 24.62 67.35 13.81
C VAL A 24 25.35 66.52 14.87
N ASP A 25 24.88 66.55 16.12
CA ASP A 25 25.37 65.67 17.17
C ASP A 25 25.00 64.21 16.86
N THR A 26 25.98 63.40 16.44
CA THR A 26 25.76 62.00 16.05
C THR A 26 25.53 61.09 17.25
N ASP A 27 26.04 61.46 18.42
CA ASP A 27 25.94 60.65 19.64
C ASP A 27 24.51 60.73 20.19
N GLU A 28 23.92 61.94 20.20
CA GLU A 28 22.52 62.15 20.57
C GLU A 28 21.55 61.42 19.62
N LEU A 29 21.83 61.44 18.32
CA LEU A 29 21.01 60.76 17.32
C LEU A 29 21.12 59.24 17.40
N ALA A 30 22.28 58.71 17.80
CA ALA A 30 22.49 57.26 17.96
C ALA A 30 21.79 56.70 19.21
N GLU A 31 21.72 57.48 20.29
CA GLU A 31 21.12 57.06 21.56
C GLU A 31 19.60 57.26 21.60
N ASP A 32 19.11 58.44 21.22
CA ASP A 32 17.68 58.80 21.32
C ASP A 32 16.87 58.51 20.05
N GLY A 33 17.55 58.38 18.90
CA GLY A 33 16.90 58.22 17.60
C GLY A 33 16.02 59.42 17.19
N LEU A 34 15.20 59.19 16.16
CA LEU A 34 14.28 60.19 15.59
C LEU A 34 12.82 59.83 15.95
N TYR A 35 12.33 60.35 17.07
CA TYR A 35 10.92 60.21 17.44
C TYR A 35 10.05 61.34 16.83
N PRO A 36 8.74 61.11 16.63
CA PRO A 36 7.84 62.11 16.06
C PRO A 36 7.85 63.42 16.87
N GLY A 37 8.15 64.54 16.22
CA GLY A 37 8.17 65.88 16.84
C GLY A 37 9.55 66.34 17.35
N LYS A 38 10.61 65.54 17.22
CA LYS A 38 12.00 65.97 17.54
C LYS A 38 12.45 67.08 16.58
N ILE A 39 12.96 68.18 17.13
CA ILE A 39 13.51 69.30 16.36
C ILE A 39 15.00 69.01 16.13
N ILE A 40 15.41 68.91 14.86
CA ILE A 40 16.80 68.66 14.50
C ILE A 40 17.49 70.00 14.24
N VAL A 41 18.47 70.33 15.07
CA VAL A 41 19.34 71.49 14.87
C VAL A 41 20.57 71.05 14.10
N TYR A 42 20.87 71.74 13.01
CA TYR A 42 22.05 71.49 12.19
C TYR A 42 22.85 72.78 12.00
N ARG A 43 24.15 72.64 11.72
CA ARG A 43 25.06 73.78 11.58
C ARG A 43 24.71 74.65 10.36
N GLN A 44 24.72 75.98 10.55
CA GLN A 44 24.51 76.93 9.46
C GLN A 44 25.60 76.79 8.38
N GLY A 45 25.18 76.49 7.16
CA GLY A 45 26.08 76.25 6.01
C GLY A 45 26.36 74.78 5.70
N ALA A 46 25.94 73.83 6.56
CA ALA A 46 26.01 72.40 6.29
C ALA A 46 24.78 71.93 5.48
N GLU A 47 24.90 70.80 4.78
CA GLU A 47 23.74 70.20 4.12
C GLU A 47 22.72 69.65 5.14
N PRO A 48 21.41 69.94 4.97
CA PRO A 48 20.39 69.40 5.85
C PRO A 48 20.41 67.85 5.87
N PRO A 49 20.28 67.21 7.04
CA PRO A 49 20.17 65.76 7.15
C PRO A 49 19.05 65.20 6.27
N LYS A 50 19.36 64.19 5.46
CA LYS A 50 18.39 63.52 4.59
C LYS A 50 18.42 62.03 4.84
N MET A 51 17.25 61.40 4.72
CA MET A 51 17.17 59.95 4.70
C MET A 51 17.78 59.46 3.39
N MET A 52 18.66 58.46 3.47
CA MET A 52 19.21 57.78 2.32
C MET A 52 18.04 57.21 1.50
N SER A 53 17.88 57.70 0.28
CA SER A 53 16.89 57.14 -0.63
C SER A 53 17.36 55.75 -1.04
N TYR A 54 16.66 54.73 -0.56
CA TYR A 54 16.91 53.39 -1.06
C TYR A 54 16.24 53.19 -2.41
N ASN A 55 16.94 52.48 -3.29
CA ASN A 55 16.29 51.90 -4.47
C ASN A 55 15.24 50.87 -4.01
N SER A 56 14.19 50.69 -4.81
CA SER A 56 13.14 49.70 -4.55
C SER A 56 13.71 48.30 -4.33
N MET A 57 12.90 47.41 -3.74
CA MET A 57 13.28 46.00 -3.55
C MET A 57 13.80 45.41 -4.88
N PRO A 58 15.00 44.81 -4.90
CA PRO A 58 15.51 44.13 -6.09
C PRO A 58 14.55 43.03 -6.56
N GLY A 59 14.26 42.99 -7.86
CA GLY A 59 13.36 41.99 -8.46
C GLY A 59 13.83 40.54 -8.26
N ASP A 60 15.14 40.34 -8.09
CA ASP A 60 15.76 39.03 -7.84
C ASP A 60 15.19 38.35 -6.58
N PHE A 61 14.75 39.11 -5.57
CA PHE A 61 14.15 38.53 -4.37
C PHE A 61 12.79 37.89 -4.62
N ASN A 62 11.99 38.51 -5.49
CA ASN A 62 10.70 37.98 -5.90
C ASN A 62 10.90 36.75 -6.81
N TYR A 63 11.87 36.81 -7.72
CA TYR A 63 12.21 35.68 -8.58
C TYR A 63 12.69 34.46 -7.77
N GLU A 64 13.55 34.68 -6.78
CA GLU A 64 14.00 33.62 -5.88
C GLU A 64 12.84 33.06 -5.05
N GLU A 65 11.94 33.91 -4.54
CA GLU A 65 10.76 33.44 -3.79
C GLU A 65 9.84 32.57 -4.65
N GLU A 66 9.57 32.99 -5.89
CA GLU A 66 8.78 32.20 -6.83
C GLU A 66 9.47 30.87 -7.18
N THR A 67 10.78 30.90 -7.38
CA THR A 67 11.58 29.70 -7.66
C THR A 67 11.54 28.72 -6.48
N LEU A 68 11.74 29.21 -5.25
CA LEU A 68 11.68 28.38 -4.03
C LEU A 68 10.29 27.80 -3.82
N LYS A 69 9.23 28.55 -4.11
CA LYS A 69 7.85 28.05 -4.03
C LYS A 69 7.59 26.94 -5.05
N ASN A 70 8.14 27.08 -6.26
CA ASN A 70 8.07 26.05 -7.30
C ASN A 70 8.88 24.81 -6.91
N GLU A 71 10.11 24.97 -6.42
CA GLU A 71 10.93 23.87 -5.90
C GLU A 71 10.23 23.14 -4.75
N PHE A 72 9.62 23.88 -3.82
CA PHE A 72 8.87 23.29 -2.72
C PHE A 72 7.67 22.48 -3.25
N THR A 73 7.02 22.93 -4.31
CA THR A 73 5.95 22.18 -4.97
C THR A 73 6.49 20.90 -5.62
N THR A 74 7.64 20.98 -6.30
CA THR A 74 8.30 19.82 -6.91
C THR A 74 8.73 18.78 -5.87
N ILE A 75 9.29 19.24 -4.74
CA ILE A 75 9.77 18.41 -3.62
C ILE A 75 8.59 17.81 -2.84
N SER A 76 7.58 18.64 -2.53
CA SER A 76 6.36 18.22 -1.81
C SER A 76 5.60 17.14 -2.57
N GLY A 77 5.81 17.04 -3.89
CA GLY A 77 5.28 15.94 -4.69
C GLY A 77 3.78 16.01 -4.95
N VAL A 78 3.10 17.02 -4.44
CA VAL A 78 1.68 17.30 -4.69
C VAL A 78 1.53 17.79 -6.13
N SER A 79 0.87 16.98 -6.97
CA SER A 79 0.53 17.39 -8.32
C SER A 79 -0.37 18.63 -8.32
N GLU A 80 -0.30 19.41 -9.39
CA GLU A 80 -1.22 20.52 -9.60
C GLU A 80 -2.69 20.09 -9.64
N LEU A 81 -2.95 18.84 -10.06
CA LEU A 81 -4.26 18.21 -10.05
C LEU A 81 -4.78 17.97 -8.62
N SER A 82 -3.97 17.38 -7.74
CA SER A 82 -4.33 17.16 -6.33
C SER A 82 -4.42 18.47 -5.54
N ARG A 83 -3.64 19.49 -5.93
CA ARG A 83 -3.62 20.81 -5.28
C ARG A 83 -4.84 21.66 -5.59
N SER A 84 -5.26 21.71 -6.85
CA SER A 84 -6.34 22.62 -7.26
C SER A 84 -7.72 21.98 -7.15
N GLY A 85 -7.83 20.65 -7.10
CA GLY A 85 -9.11 19.92 -7.04
C GLY A 85 -10.04 20.18 -8.23
N THR A 86 -9.64 21.05 -9.15
CA THR A 86 -10.32 21.43 -10.37
C THR A 86 -9.62 20.75 -11.54
N THR A 87 -10.44 20.12 -12.39
CA THR A 87 -9.98 19.57 -13.66
C THR A 87 -9.29 20.66 -14.47
N ILE A 88 -8.05 20.44 -14.86
CA ILE A 88 -7.26 21.38 -15.67
C ILE A 88 -8.03 21.61 -16.98
N GLU A 89 -8.51 22.84 -17.22
CA GLU A 89 -9.42 23.20 -18.32
C GLU A 89 -8.86 22.91 -19.73
N ASN A 90 -7.55 22.62 -19.84
CA ASN A 90 -6.84 22.37 -21.09
C ASN A 90 -6.39 20.90 -21.32
N ILE A 91 -6.72 19.95 -20.43
CA ILE A 91 -6.41 18.53 -20.67
C ILE A 91 -7.52 17.91 -21.53
N THR A 92 -7.24 17.80 -22.83
CA THR A 92 -8.21 17.41 -23.87
C THR A 92 -8.49 15.91 -23.96
N SER A 93 -7.87 15.06 -23.12
CA SER A 93 -8.09 13.61 -23.17
C SER A 93 -8.20 13.00 -21.78
N GLY A 94 -9.31 12.29 -21.51
CA GLY A 94 -9.49 11.54 -20.27
C GLY A 94 -8.41 10.48 -20.03
N VAL A 95 -7.73 10.02 -21.10
CA VAL A 95 -6.57 9.13 -21.00
C VAL A 95 -5.36 9.86 -20.39
N ALA A 96 -5.13 11.12 -20.76
CA ALA A 96 -4.04 11.91 -20.20
C ALA A 96 -4.27 12.21 -18.71
N LEU A 97 -5.52 12.49 -18.32
CA LEU A 97 -5.89 12.65 -16.91
C LEU A 97 -5.65 11.36 -16.11
N GLN A 98 -6.02 10.21 -16.66
CA GLN A 98 -5.79 8.91 -16.01
C GLN A 98 -4.30 8.60 -15.85
N LEU A 99 -3.48 8.88 -16.86
CA LEU A 99 -2.02 8.71 -16.79
C LEU A 99 -1.39 9.62 -15.72
N MET A 100 -1.89 10.85 -15.55
CA MET A 100 -1.43 11.75 -14.50
C MET A 100 -1.80 11.24 -13.09
N ILE A 101 -3.01 10.70 -12.92
CA ILE A 101 -3.43 10.05 -11.66
C ILE A 101 -2.53 8.84 -11.37
N GLU A 102 -2.26 8.02 -12.38
CA GLU A 102 -1.37 6.86 -12.26
C GLU A 102 0.08 7.26 -11.91
N GLN A 103 0.57 8.38 -12.45
CA GLN A 103 1.87 8.93 -12.09
C GLN A 103 1.92 9.38 -10.62
N ASP A 104 0.86 10.01 -10.11
CA ASP A 104 0.76 10.38 -8.69
C ASP A 104 0.74 9.15 -7.79
N ASP A 105 -0.04 8.13 -8.14
CA ASP A 105 -0.08 6.86 -7.41
C ASP A 105 1.31 6.19 -7.38
N ASN A 106 2.02 6.18 -8.51
CA ASN A 106 3.38 5.63 -8.59
C ASN A 106 4.38 6.33 -7.65
N ARG A 107 4.23 7.65 -7.42
CA ARG A 107 5.10 8.35 -6.45
C ARG A 107 4.79 7.96 -5.01
N MET A 108 3.53 7.67 -4.70
CA MET A 108 3.14 7.14 -3.37
C MET A 108 3.68 5.73 -3.13
N LEU A 109 3.85 4.91 -4.18
CA LEU A 109 4.38 3.55 -4.06
C LEU A 109 5.74 3.50 -3.35
N PHE A 110 6.66 4.41 -3.65
CA PHE A 110 7.98 4.43 -3.00
C PHE A 110 7.88 4.69 -1.48
N THR A 111 6.96 5.57 -1.07
CA THR A 111 6.72 5.82 0.36
C THR A 111 6.10 4.60 1.02
N ILE A 112 5.16 3.94 0.34
CA ILE A 112 4.53 2.70 0.81
C ILE A 112 5.57 1.58 0.94
N GLU A 113 6.51 1.44 0.00
CA GLU A 113 7.61 0.48 0.07
C GLU A 113 8.52 0.72 1.28
N ASN A 114 8.86 1.98 1.57
CA ASN A 114 9.63 2.31 2.77
C ASN A 114 8.89 1.93 4.05
N VAL A 115 7.57 2.17 4.11
CA VAL A 115 6.72 1.75 5.23
C VAL A 115 6.66 0.22 5.34
N LYS A 116 6.51 -0.50 4.21
CA LYS A 116 6.55 -1.97 4.17
C LYS A 116 7.88 -2.51 4.67
N ASN A 117 8.99 -1.93 4.24
CA ASN A 117 10.33 -2.31 4.69
C ASN A 117 10.49 -2.09 6.19
N ALA A 118 10.00 -0.97 6.72
CA ALA A 118 9.98 -0.71 8.16
C ALA A 118 9.15 -1.76 8.92
N ILE A 119 7.96 -2.10 8.43
CA ILE A 119 7.10 -3.14 9.02
C ILE A 119 7.80 -4.51 8.97
N LYS A 120 8.45 -4.85 7.86
CA LYS A 120 9.20 -6.11 7.70
C LYS A 120 10.34 -6.19 8.71
N GLU A 121 11.11 -5.12 8.91
CA GLU A 121 12.17 -5.09 9.92
C GLU A 121 11.63 -5.22 11.35
N VAL A 122 10.52 -4.55 11.68
CA VAL A 122 9.85 -4.70 12.97
C VAL A 122 9.36 -6.14 13.19
N ALA A 123 8.78 -6.76 12.16
CA ALA A 123 8.32 -8.14 12.22
C ALA A 123 9.48 -9.12 12.46
N LYS A 124 10.61 -8.96 11.77
CA LYS A 124 11.83 -9.75 12.02
C LYS A 124 12.32 -9.61 13.46
N GLN A 125 12.37 -8.38 13.97
CA GLN A 125 12.77 -8.12 15.37
C GLN A 125 11.82 -8.80 16.36
N LEU A 126 10.52 -8.74 16.10
CA LEU A 126 9.50 -9.40 16.92
C LEU A 126 9.67 -10.93 16.93
N ILE A 127 9.90 -11.56 15.77
CA ILE A 127 10.15 -13.01 15.68
C ILE A 127 11.43 -13.40 16.45
N ARG A 128 12.50 -12.60 16.34
CA ARG A 128 13.74 -12.82 17.10
C ARG A 128 13.52 -12.74 18.61
N LEU A 129 12.72 -11.79 19.08
CA LEU A 129 12.34 -11.70 20.50
C LEU A 129 11.54 -12.94 20.94
N TYR A 130 10.59 -13.41 20.12
CA TYR A 130 9.87 -14.64 20.42
C TYR A 130 10.80 -15.86 20.45
N LYS A 131 11.76 -15.97 19.54
CA LYS A 131 12.75 -17.05 19.56
C LYS A 131 13.59 -17.06 20.84
N GLN A 132 13.91 -15.88 21.39
CA GLN A 132 14.68 -15.77 22.63
C GLN A 132 13.83 -16.01 23.90
N PHE A 133 12.57 -15.56 23.92
CA PHE A 133 11.76 -15.48 25.15
C PHE A 133 10.47 -16.34 25.17
N ALA A 134 10.12 -17.05 24.10
CA ALA A 134 8.95 -17.94 24.06
C ALA A 134 9.24 -19.31 24.73
N VAL A 135 9.45 -19.28 26.06
CA VAL A 135 9.68 -20.50 26.86
C VAL A 135 8.38 -21.28 27.08
N THR A 136 7.25 -20.59 27.26
CA THR A 136 5.93 -21.19 27.43
C THR A 136 5.16 -21.25 26.11
N LYS A 137 4.24 -22.20 25.95
CA LYS A 137 3.33 -22.27 24.79
C LYS A 137 2.57 -20.95 24.66
N ARG A 138 2.68 -20.32 23.50
CA ARG A 138 1.97 -19.09 23.13
C ARG A 138 0.97 -19.38 22.03
N ILE A 139 -0.06 -18.55 21.99
CA ILE A 139 -1.18 -18.68 21.07
C ILE A 139 -1.04 -17.56 20.03
N ILE A 140 -1.09 -17.91 18.75
CA ILE A 140 -1.26 -16.95 17.67
C ILE A 140 -2.56 -17.26 16.94
N ALA A 141 -3.35 -16.22 16.69
CA ALA A 141 -4.56 -16.29 15.91
C ALA A 141 -4.25 -15.74 14.51
N VAL A 142 -4.33 -16.57 13.49
CA VAL A 142 -4.12 -16.19 12.10
C VAL A 142 -5.47 -16.13 11.40
N ALA A 143 -5.76 -15.01 10.74
CA ALA A 143 -6.93 -14.91 9.89
C ALA A 143 -6.62 -15.61 8.56
N GLY A 144 -7.16 -16.81 8.34
CA GLY A 144 -7.00 -17.55 7.10
C GLY A 144 -7.73 -16.92 5.92
N ARG A 145 -7.51 -17.46 4.71
CA ARG A 145 -8.03 -16.99 3.40
C ARG A 145 -9.54 -16.70 3.33
N GLN A 146 -10.34 -17.16 4.30
CA GLN A 146 -11.78 -16.97 4.34
C GLN A 146 -12.30 -16.40 5.66
N LYS A 147 -11.51 -15.56 6.36
CA LYS A 147 -11.89 -14.93 7.64
C LYS A 147 -12.17 -15.93 8.77
N LYS A 148 -11.76 -17.19 8.64
CA LYS A 148 -11.74 -18.14 9.76
C LYS A 148 -10.46 -17.90 10.55
N VAL A 149 -10.63 -17.69 11.85
CA VAL A 149 -9.52 -17.49 12.78
C VAL A 149 -8.99 -18.86 13.16
N GLU A 150 -7.81 -19.20 12.65
CA GLU A 150 -7.11 -20.42 13.02
C GLU A 150 -6.15 -20.10 14.16
N THR A 151 -6.16 -20.96 15.18
CA THR A 151 -5.41 -20.71 16.40
C THR A 151 -4.24 -21.70 16.48
N PHE A 152 -3.02 -21.21 16.36
CA PHE A 152 -1.81 -22.03 16.43
C PHE A 152 -1.12 -21.87 17.78
N TYR A 153 -0.67 -22.99 18.35
CA TYR A 153 0.16 -23.01 19.54
C TYR A 153 1.62 -23.16 19.12
N PHE A 154 2.49 -22.26 19.56
CA PHE A 154 3.91 -22.33 19.24
C PHE A 154 4.79 -22.07 20.47
N THR A 155 6.00 -22.61 20.41
CA THR A 155 7.11 -22.42 21.36
C THR A 155 8.37 -22.00 20.60
N LYS A 156 9.43 -21.59 21.31
CA LYS A 156 10.69 -21.16 20.69
C LYS A 156 11.30 -22.17 19.70
N ASN A 157 11.08 -23.46 19.90
CA ASN A 157 11.67 -24.52 19.08
C ASN A 157 10.96 -24.65 17.73
N ASP A 158 9.71 -24.18 17.63
CA ASP A 158 8.91 -24.23 16.41
C ASP A 158 9.29 -23.09 15.44
N ILE A 159 10.02 -22.08 15.92
CA ILE A 159 10.50 -20.96 15.11
C ILE A 159 11.87 -21.31 14.51
N THR A 160 11.84 -21.86 13.30
CA THR A 160 13.05 -22.24 12.55
C THR A 160 13.73 -21.03 11.88
N SER A 161 12.93 -20.19 11.20
CA SER A 161 13.40 -19.03 10.43
C SER A 161 12.89 -17.70 10.99
N ASP A 162 13.63 -16.62 10.71
CA ASP A 162 13.27 -15.23 11.02
C ASP A 162 13.01 -14.40 9.75
N ASP A 163 12.96 -15.02 8.56
CA ASP A 163 12.62 -14.31 7.34
C ASP A 163 11.12 -14.05 7.23
N VAL A 164 10.77 -12.84 6.78
CA VAL A 164 9.40 -12.36 6.68
C VAL A 164 9.20 -11.80 5.28
N THR A 165 8.28 -12.37 4.53
CA THR A 165 7.83 -11.88 3.23
C THR A 165 6.38 -11.46 3.32
N PHE A 166 5.97 -10.50 2.50
CA PHE A 166 4.56 -10.17 2.39
C PHE A 166 3.91 -11.11 1.38
N ASP A 167 2.80 -11.75 1.76
CA ASP A 167 2.01 -12.58 0.83
C ASP A 167 1.38 -11.74 -0.30
N THR A 168 1.19 -10.44 -0.05
CA THR A 168 0.52 -9.50 -0.97
C THR A 168 1.47 -8.66 -1.83
N GLU A 169 2.75 -9.04 -2.00
CA GLU A 169 3.69 -8.30 -2.86
C GLU A 169 3.14 -8.08 -4.28
N ASN A 170 2.31 -9.00 -4.79
CA ASN A 170 1.80 -8.96 -6.14
C ASN A 170 0.61 -8.00 -6.37
N GLU A 171 0.03 -7.41 -5.33
CA GLU A 171 -1.13 -6.54 -5.52
C GLU A 171 -0.80 -5.10 -5.92
N LEU A 172 0.43 -4.62 -5.66
CA LEU A 172 0.82 -3.23 -5.97
C LEU A 172 1.54 -3.05 -7.30
N SER A 173 2.08 -4.10 -7.92
CA SER A 173 2.84 -3.96 -9.18
C SER A 173 1.98 -3.61 -10.38
N TYR A 174 0.67 -3.88 -10.28
CA TYR A 174 -0.29 -3.56 -11.32
C TYR A 174 -1.37 -2.66 -10.78
N THR A 175 -1.54 -1.49 -11.39
CA THR A 175 -2.73 -0.67 -11.16
C THR A 175 -3.99 -1.46 -11.54
N PRO A 176 -5.17 -1.16 -10.97
CA PRO A 176 -6.41 -1.85 -11.35
C PRO A 176 -6.66 -1.83 -12.86
N ALA A 177 -6.30 -0.73 -13.54
CA ALA A 177 -6.36 -0.62 -14.99
C ALA A 177 -5.38 -1.56 -15.71
N GLN A 178 -4.13 -1.65 -15.23
CA GLN A 178 -3.15 -2.59 -15.78
C GLN A 178 -3.55 -4.05 -15.54
N LYS A 179 -4.12 -4.38 -14.37
CA LYS A 179 -4.67 -5.73 -14.10
C LYS A 179 -5.79 -6.07 -15.07
N GLN A 180 -6.72 -5.14 -15.30
CA GLN A 180 -7.79 -5.33 -16.27
C GLN A 180 -7.23 -5.53 -17.69
N SER A 181 -6.28 -4.70 -18.12
CA SER A 181 -5.64 -4.86 -19.44
C SER A 181 -4.94 -6.21 -19.59
N ALA A 182 -4.14 -6.62 -18.59
CA ALA A 182 -3.45 -7.91 -18.60
C ALA A 182 -4.43 -9.08 -18.66
N VAL A 183 -5.54 -9.00 -17.92
CA VAL A 183 -6.61 -10.01 -18.00
C VAL A 183 -7.28 -10.04 -19.38
N TYR A 184 -7.54 -8.88 -19.98
CA TYR A 184 -8.07 -8.82 -21.34
C TYR A 184 -7.09 -9.38 -22.37
N ASP A 185 -5.79 -9.17 -22.19
CA ASP A 185 -4.77 -9.72 -23.08
C ASP A 185 -4.61 -11.23 -22.91
N LEU A 186 -4.72 -11.76 -21.69
CA LEU A 186 -4.78 -13.20 -21.42
C LEU A 186 -6.02 -13.87 -22.03
N LEU A 187 -7.17 -13.18 -21.99
CA LEU A 187 -8.39 -13.61 -22.66
C LEU A 187 -8.24 -13.61 -24.19
N LYS A 188 -7.63 -12.57 -24.77
CA LYS A 188 -7.40 -12.47 -26.22
C LYS A 188 -6.39 -13.49 -26.74
N THR A 189 -5.35 -13.79 -25.96
CA THR A 189 -4.33 -14.78 -26.32
C THR A 189 -4.83 -16.22 -26.23
N GLY A 190 -6.01 -16.44 -25.63
CA GLY A 190 -6.62 -17.77 -25.52
C GLY A 190 -5.89 -18.69 -24.55
N LEU A 191 -4.94 -18.18 -23.77
CA LEU A 191 -4.14 -18.97 -22.81
C LEU A 191 -4.99 -19.59 -21.69
N LEU A 192 -6.17 -19.03 -21.44
CA LEU A 192 -7.12 -19.45 -20.41
C LEU A 192 -8.23 -20.35 -20.96
N ASN A 193 -8.17 -20.72 -22.24
CA ASN A 193 -9.08 -21.65 -22.86
C ASN A 193 -8.56 -23.08 -22.67
N ASP A 194 -9.48 -24.02 -22.45
CA ASP A 194 -9.20 -25.44 -22.54
C ASP A 194 -8.90 -25.86 -23.99
N ASP A 195 -8.49 -27.12 -24.22
CA ASP A 195 -8.19 -27.68 -25.55
C ASP A 195 -9.35 -27.52 -26.56
N GLU A 196 -10.58 -27.32 -26.07
CA GLU A 196 -11.80 -27.07 -26.84
C GLU A 196 -12.16 -25.58 -27.04
N GLY A 197 -11.31 -24.65 -26.60
CA GLY A 197 -11.52 -23.21 -26.76
C GLY A 197 -12.51 -22.59 -25.76
N LYS A 198 -12.90 -23.32 -24.70
CA LYS A 198 -13.83 -22.84 -23.66
C LYS A 198 -13.10 -22.53 -22.37
N ILE A 199 -13.55 -21.48 -21.68
CA ILE A 199 -13.04 -21.12 -20.35
C ILE A 199 -13.82 -21.94 -19.32
N ASP A 200 -13.11 -22.70 -18.49
CA ASP A 200 -13.71 -23.45 -17.39
C ASP A 200 -14.46 -22.52 -16.42
N LYS A 201 -15.55 -23.04 -15.81
CA LYS A 201 -16.42 -22.28 -14.90
C LYS A 201 -15.63 -21.73 -13.71
N ARG A 202 -14.67 -22.49 -13.18
CA ARG A 202 -13.80 -22.04 -12.07
C ARG A 202 -12.93 -20.86 -12.49
N THR A 203 -12.31 -20.95 -13.66
CA THR A 203 -11.45 -19.89 -14.23
C THR A 203 -12.26 -18.63 -14.52
N LYS A 204 -13.49 -18.79 -15.03
CA LYS A 204 -14.43 -17.69 -15.27
C LYS A 204 -14.80 -16.95 -13.98
N THR A 205 -15.12 -17.66 -12.89
CA THR A 205 -15.43 -17.05 -11.59
C THR A 205 -14.22 -16.29 -11.04
N LYS A 206 -13.02 -16.87 -11.13
CA LYS A 206 -11.76 -16.20 -10.73
C LYS A 206 -11.47 -14.95 -11.55
N LEU A 207 -11.69 -15.00 -12.86
CA LEU A 207 -11.53 -13.83 -13.75
C LEU A 207 -12.51 -12.71 -13.38
N LEU A 208 -13.76 -13.06 -13.09
CA LEU A 208 -14.77 -12.09 -12.65
C LEU A 208 -14.42 -11.47 -11.31
N GLU A 209 -13.85 -12.24 -10.38
CA GLU A 209 -13.33 -11.73 -9.11
C GLU A 209 -12.19 -10.72 -9.33
N ILE A 210 -11.20 -11.07 -10.14
CA ILE A 210 -10.04 -10.20 -10.47
C ILE A 210 -10.48 -8.92 -11.19
N LEU A 211 -11.50 -9.00 -12.04
CA LEU A 211 -12.06 -7.85 -12.75
C LEU A 211 -12.97 -6.96 -11.86
N GLY A 212 -13.18 -7.32 -10.60
CA GLY A 212 -14.00 -6.55 -9.66
C GLY A 212 -15.50 -6.86 -9.71
N PHE A 213 -15.91 -7.90 -10.43
CA PHE A 213 -17.28 -8.41 -10.48
C PHE A 213 -17.56 -9.49 -9.42
N GLY A 214 -16.66 -9.70 -8.45
CA GLY A 214 -16.76 -10.75 -7.43
C GLY A 214 -18.05 -10.73 -6.58
N SER A 215 -18.76 -9.59 -6.53
CA SER A 215 -20.04 -9.45 -5.83
C SER A 215 -21.24 -10.08 -6.55
N VAL A 216 -21.10 -10.47 -7.82
CA VAL A 216 -22.24 -10.92 -8.63
C VAL A 216 -22.53 -12.42 -8.46
N ASP A 217 -21.54 -13.24 -8.08
CA ASP A 217 -21.68 -14.71 -8.02
C ASP A 217 -21.52 -15.36 -6.63
N ASN A 218 -21.02 -14.64 -5.62
CA ASN A 218 -20.77 -15.21 -4.28
C ASN A 218 -22.03 -15.64 -3.51
N ALA A 219 -23.23 -15.30 -3.98
CA ALA A 219 -24.47 -15.64 -3.28
C ALA A 219 -24.99 -17.07 -3.55
N ARG A 220 -24.42 -17.82 -4.51
CA ARG A 220 -25.02 -19.11 -4.95
C ARG A 220 -24.06 -20.24 -5.32
N ASP A 221 -22.74 -20.08 -5.22
CA ASP A 221 -21.85 -21.18 -5.62
C ASP A 221 -21.70 -22.23 -4.51
N ILE A 222 -22.62 -23.19 -4.49
CA ILE A 222 -22.60 -24.39 -3.62
C ILE A 222 -21.25 -25.12 -3.72
N SER A 223 -20.60 -25.07 -4.88
CA SER A 223 -19.27 -25.64 -5.13
C SER A 223 -18.22 -25.10 -4.16
N SER A 224 -18.25 -23.79 -3.86
CA SER A 224 -17.30 -23.16 -2.93
C SER A 224 -17.46 -23.67 -1.49
N LEU A 225 -18.69 -23.96 -1.07
CA LEU A 225 -18.99 -24.51 0.26
C LEU A 225 -18.47 -25.94 0.40
N HIS A 226 -18.56 -26.76 -0.65
CA HIS A 226 -18.01 -28.12 -0.66
C HIS A 226 -16.48 -28.11 -0.65
N ILE A 227 -15.82 -27.26 -1.44
CA ILE A 227 -14.35 -27.12 -1.41
C ILE A 227 -13.88 -26.78 0.01
N ASN A 228 -14.54 -25.84 0.68
CA ASN A 228 -14.22 -25.44 2.05
C ASN A 228 -14.44 -26.53 3.09
N LYS A 229 -15.38 -27.43 2.83
CA LYS A 229 -15.63 -28.57 3.71
C LYS A 229 -14.53 -29.61 3.53
N ALA A 230 -14.15 -29.93 2.29
CA ALA A 230 -13.05 -30.82 1.97
C ALA A 230 -11.70 -30.34 2.54
N GLU A 231 -11.41 -29.03 2.48
CA GLU A 231 -10.21 -28.44 3.10
C GLU A 231 -10.20 -28.62 4.63
N LYS A 232 -11.34 -28.43 5.31
CA LYS A 232 -11.45 -28.69 6.74
C LYS A 232 -11.24 -30.15 7.10
N GLU A 233 -11.75 -31.05 6.27
CA GLU A 233 -11.55 -32.49 6.44
C GLU A 233 -10.07 -32.85 6.30
N ASN A 234 -9.35 -32.25 5.35
CA ASN A 234 -7.89 -32.38 5.21
C ASN A 234 -7.14 -31.99 6.50
N ILE A 235 -7.51 -30.86 7.12
CA ILE A 235 -6.93 -30.43 8.41
C ILE A 235 -7.27 -31.43 9.53
N GLY A 236 -8.50 -31.96 9.55
CA GLY A 236 -8.91 -33.00 10.50
C GLY A 236 -8.06 -34.27 10.38
N PHE A 237 -7.74 -34.69 9.15
CA PHE A 237 -6.89 -35.86 8.91
C PHE A 237 -5.46 -35.66 9.42
N LEU A 238 -4.90 -34.46 9.36
CA LEU A 238 -3.58 -34.15 9.96
C LEU A 238 -3.60 -34.35 11.48
N ASN A 239 -4.73 -34.09 12.14
CA ASN A 239 -4.92 -34.34 13.57
C ASN A 239 -5.26 -35.81 13.89
N LYS A 240 -5.20 -36.72 12.90
CA LYS A 240 -5.60 -38.14 12.98
C LYS A 240 -7.08 -38.36 13.32
N GLU A 241 -7.92 -37.38 13.04
CA GLU A 241 -9.37 -37.51 13.17
C GLU A 241 -9.97 -38.03 11.85
N TYR A 242 -10.72 -39.12 11.92
CA TYR A 242 -11.43 -39.63 10.75
C TYR A 242 -12.81 -39.00 10.65
N ILE A 243 -13.05 -38.26 9.57
CA ILE A 243 -14.35 -37.69 9.25
C ILE A 243 -14.97 -38.54 8.13
N ALA A 244 -16.19 -39.03 8.36
CA ALA A 244 -16.92 -39.81 7.37
C ALA A 244 -17.59 -38.88 6.32
N PRO A 245 -17.63 -39.26 5.04
CA PRO A 245 -18.36 -38.52 4.01
C PRO A 245 -19.83 -38.31 4.36
N SER A 246 -20.37 -37.13 4.05
CA SER A 246 -21.80 -36.84 4.23
C SER A 246 -22.57 -37.03 2.92
N ASP A 247 -23.83 -37.46 3.01
CA ASP A 247 -24.70 -37.68 1.84
C ASP A 247 -25.02 -36.41 1.03
N ILE A 248 -24.78 -35.22 1.60
CA ILE A 248 -25.05 -33.91 0.97
C ILE A 248 -23.84 -33.44 0.14
N ASP A 249 -22.69 -34.11 0.26
CA ASP A 249 -21.44 -33.62 -0.33
C ASP A 249 -21.38 -33.83 -1.84
N ASP A 250 -20.88 -32.82 -2.57
CA ASP A 250 -20.42 -33.04 -3.94
C ASP A 250 -19.14 -33.89 -3.92
N HIS A 251 -19.34 -35.19 -4.08
CA HIS A 251 -18.27 -36.18 -4.03
C HIS A 251 -17.22 -35.97 -5.14
N GLY A 252 -17.59 -35.37 -6.28
CA GLY A 252 -16.63 -35.09 -7.34
C GLY A 252 -15.61 -34.03 -6.93
N LEU A 253 -16.10 -32.93 -6.33
CA LEU A 253 -15.27 -31.85 -5.82
C LEU A 253 -14.39 -32.29 -4.65
N HIS A 254 -14.96 -32.99 -3.66
CA HIS A 254 -14.20 -33.52 -2.52
C HIS A 254 -13.06 -34.43 -2.98
N VAL A 255 -13.31 -35.36 -3.90
CA VAL A 255 -12.26 -36.24 -4.43
C VAL A 255 -11.13 -35.43 -5.05
N SER A 256 -11.45 -34.41 -5.85
CA SER A 256 -10.43 -33.55 -6.47
C SER A 256 -9.56 -32.83 -5.44
N GLU A 257 -10.17 -32.24 -4.40
CA GLU A 257 -9.45 -31.51 -3.35
C GLU A 257 -8.63 -32.44 -2.45
N HIS A 258 -9.15 -33.61 -2.05
CA HIS A 258 -8.36 -34.59 -1.30
C HIS A 258 -7.20 -35.14 -2.14
N THR A 259 -7.39 -35.36 -3.45
CA THR A 259 -6.28 -35.78 -4.32
C THR A 259 -5.22 -34.70 -4.49
N ALA A 260 -5.64 -33.44 -4.62
CA ALA A 260 -4.72 -32.31 -4.67
C ALA A 260 -3.91 -32.20 -3.36
N PHE A 261 -4.56 -32.38 -2.21
CA PHE A 261 -3.91 -32.38 -0.91
C PHE A 261 -2.93 -33.55 -0.72
N VAL A 262 -3.27 -34.76 -1.19
CA VAL A 262 -2.33 -35.90 -1.16
C VAL A 262 -1.10 -35.70 -2.06
N LEU A 263 -1.26 -34.92 -3.13
CA LEU A 263 -0.19 -34.58 -4.06
C LEU A 263 0.59 -33.32 -3.63
N SER A 264 0.06 -32.53 -2.70
CA SER A 264 0.78 -31.37 -2.17
C SER A 264 1.86 -31.82 -1.19
N ASP A 265 2.95 -31.05 -1.15
CA ASP A 265 4.09 -31.27 -0.25
C ASP A 265 3.75 -30.97 1.24
N GLU A 266 2.49 -30.65 1.53
CA GLU A 266 1.99 -30.29 2.86
C GLU A 266 1.78 -31.51 3.77
N LEU A 267 1.78 -32.73 3.20
CA LEU A 267 1.62 -33.98 3.93
C LEU A 267 2.99 -34.48 4.44
N ASP A 268 3.39 -34.06 5.65
CA ASP A 268 4.55 -34.62 6.38
C ASP A 268 4.18 -35.96 7.06
N ASP A 269 3.77 -36.95 6.26
CA ASP A 269 3.37 -38.28 6.73
C ASP A 269 4.52 -39.29 6.59
N LYS A 270 5.44 -39.27 7.54
CA LYS A 270 6.59 -40.20 7.60
C LYS A 270 6.19 -41.66 7.80
N ASP A 271 4.99 -41.91 8.32
CA ASP A 271 4.48 -43.25 8.65
C ASP A 271 3.48 -43.78 7.60
N GLY A 272 3.04 -42.96 6.65
CA GLY A 272 2.06 -43.32 5.61
C GLY A 272 0.62 -43.55 6.12
N THR A 273 0.36 -43.29 7.39
CA THR A 273 -0.92 -43.59 8.05
C THR A 273 -2.02 -42.60 7.66
N ILE A 274 -1.68 -41.32 7.53
CA ILE A 274 -2.61 -40.25 7.17
C ILE A 274 -2.98 -40.38 5.69
N LYS A 275 -2.00 -40.70 4.85
CA LYS A 275 -2.23 -40.97 3.43
C LYS A 275 -3.19 -42.15 3.22
N GLN A 276 -3.07 -43.21 4.01
CA GLN A 276 -4.00 -44.34 3.97
C GLN A 276 -5.42 -43.95 4.41
N MET A 277 -5.55 -43.10 5.43
CA MET A 277 -6.85 -42.58 5.87
C MET A 277 -7.52 -41.75 4.78
N ILE A 278 -6.79 -40.83 4.15
CA ILE A 278 -7.32 -39.99 3.07
C ILE A 278 -7.69 -40.85 1.85
N MET A 279 -6.87 -41.83 1.50
CA MET A 279 -7.18 -42.75 0.39
C MET A 279 -8.43 -43.59 0.68
N LYS A 280 -8.64 -44.01 1.93
CA LYS A 280 -9.87 -44.70 2.34
C LYS A 280 -11.09 -43.77 2.23
N HIS A 281 -10.95 -42.53 2.66
CA HIS A 281 -12.00 -41.50 2.55
C HIS A 281 -12.36 -41.20 1.09
N ILE A 282 -11.37 -41.05 0.20
CA ILE A 282 -11.56 -40.91 -1.25
C ILE A 282 -12.32 -42.12 -1.84
N LEU A 283 -11.99 -43.34 -1.39
CA LEU A 283 -12.69 -44.54 -1.84
C LEU A 283 -14.16 -44.57 -1.39
N GLU A 284 -14.47 -44.05 -0.21
CA GLU A 284 -15.85 -43.94 0.27
C GLU A 284 -16.65 -42.92 -0.57
N HIS A 285 -16.07 -41.75 -0.89
CA HIS A 285 -16.67 -40.81 -1.83
C HIS A 285 -16.90 -41.42 -3.22
N LYS A 286 -15.93 -42.16 -3.77
CA LYS A 286 -16.09 -42.87 -5.06
C LYS A 286 -17.19 -43.93 -5.03
N LYS A 287 -17.36 -44.63 -3.90
CA LYS A 287 -18.44 -45.62 -3.73
C LYS A 287 -19.81 -44.96 -3.67
N LEU A 288 -19.94 -43.86 -2.94
CA LEU A 288 -21.19 -43.11 -2.86
C LEU A 288 -21.56 -42.50 -4.22
N MET A 289 -20.58 -41.97 -4.96
CA MET A 289 -20.76 -41.49 -6.33
C MET A 289 -21.19 -42.61 -7.30
N ALA A 290 -20.62 -43.81 -7.18
CA ALA A 290 -21.03 -44.96 -7.99
C ALA A 290 -22.43 -45.48 -7.63
N LYS A 291 -22.84 -45.31 -6.36
CA LYS A 291 -24.18 -45.68 -5.90
C LYS A 291 -25.24 -44.70 -6.42
N SER A 292 -24.98 -43.39 -6.35
CA SER A 292 -25.90 -42.39 -6.90
C SER A 292 -26.06 -42.52 -8.42
N LEU A 293 -24.99 -42.83 -9.15
CA LEU A 293 -25.06 -43.13 -10.60
C LEU A 293 -25.92 -44.36 -10.92
N LYS A 294 -25.88 -45.41 -10.08
CA LYS A 294 -26.71 -46.62 -10.28
C LYS A 294 -28.18 -46.39 -9.95
N GLU A 295 -28.49 -45.52 -9.00
CA GLU A 295 -29.87 -45.14 -8.68
C GLU A 295 -30.47 -44.32 -9.83
N VAL A 296 -29.70 -43.41 -10.44
CA VAL A 296 -30.14 -42.62 -11.61
C VAL A 296 -30.30 -43.45 -12.89
N LEU A 297 -29.59 -44.57 -13.03
CA LEU A 297 -29.69 -45.47 -14.19
C LEU A 297 -30.79 -46.54 -14.07
N ASN A 298 -31.36 -46.70 -12.87
CA ASN A 298 -32.42 -47.67 -12.58
C ASN A 298 -33.82 -47.03 -12.44
N ASP A 299 -33.92 -45.71 -12.61
CA ASP A 299 -35.15 -44.95 -12.87
C ASP A 299 -35.26 -44.59 -14.36
#